data_AF-A0A397A702-F1
#
_entry.id   AF-A0A397A702-F1
#
_cell.length_a   1.000
_cell.length_b   1.000
_cell.length_c   1.000
_cell.angle_alpha   90.00
_cell.angle_beta   90.00
_cell.angle_gamma   90.00
#
_symmetry.space_group_name_H-M   'P 1'
#
loop_
_entity.id
_entity.type
_entity.pdbx_description
1 polymer ?
#
loop_
_entity_poly.entity_id
_entity_poly.type
_entity_poly.pdbx_seq_one_letter_code
_entity_poly.pdbx_strand_id
1 'polypeptide(L)'
;MGPEDLTATVDGVVPVRASLLDSGADLSVASGGLVSALLAAGAAPEIVMMGPTTLRPYGTDSRPITVTKQVRLGRLEFNTGCGPLIFRGLRVWIDEAEAAVELTLGFPVMQKVGYSEQTLLENARRQQAV
;
A
#
# COMPACT_ATOMS: atom_id res chain seq x y z
N MET A 1 18.41 -14.25 10.24
CA MET A 1 17.42 -13.82 9.24
C MET A 1 17.41 -12.30 9.28
N GLY A 2 17.98 -11.63 8.27
CA GLY A 2 17.88 -10.17 8.18
C GLY A 2 16.43 -9.75 7.92
N PRO A 3 16.09 -8.45 8.05
CA PRO A 3 14.81 -7.97 7.58
C PRO A 3 14.74 -8.25 6.07
N GLU A 4 13.90 -9.19 5.67
CA GLU A 4 13.60 -9.37 4.25
C GLU A 4 12.83 -8.12 3.84
N ASP A 5 13.45 -7.25 3.03
CA ASP A 5 12.76 -6.16 2.37
C ASP A 5 11.61 -6.78 1.58
N LEU A 6 10.37 -6.60 2.07
CA LEU A 6 9.17 -7.09 1.42
C LEU A 6 9.04 -6.35 0.08
N THR A 7 9.51 -7.01 -0.99
CA THR A 7 9.44 -6.45 -2.33
C THR A 7 8.08 -6.72 -2.93
N ALA A 8 7.50 -5.68 -3.54
CA ALA A 8 6.30 -5.83 -4.33
C ALA A 8 6.51 -5.32 -5.75
N THR A 9 5.75 -5.85 -6.70
CA THR A 9 5.73 -5.38 -8.09
C THR A 9 4.31 -5.06 -8.50
N VAL A 10 4.13 -3.88 -9.11
CA VAL A 10 2.86 -3.43 -9.68
C VAL A 10 2.85 -3.70 -11.17
N ASP A 11 1.79 -4.36 -11.63
CA ASP A 11 1.53 -4.77 -13.01
C ASP A 11 2.68 -5.54 -13.68
N GLY A 12 3.58 -6.13 -12.87
CA GLY A 12 4.75 -6.86 -13.33
C GLY A 12 5.87 -5.98 -13.89
N VAL A 13 5.76 -4.65 -13.77
CA VAL A 13 6.65 -3.69 -14.45
C VAL A 13 7.33 -2.72 -13.50
N VAL A 14 6.64 -2.25 -12.46
CA VAL A 14 7.20 -1.28 -11.52
C VAL A 14 7.46 -1.95 -10.19
N PRO A 15 8.74 -2.14 -9.79
CA PRO A 15 9.05 -2.54 -8.44
C PRO A 15 8.68 -1.39 -7.51
N VAL A 16 7.97 -1.72 -6.44
CA VAL A 16 7.65 -0.80 -5.37
C VAL A 16 8.20 -1.37 -4.09
N ARG A 17 8.78 -0.50 -3.27
CA ARG A 17 8.78 -0.79 -1.84
C ARG A 17 7.33 -0.67 -1.44
N ALA A 18 6.70 -1.78 -1.07
CA ALA A 18 5.39 -1.72 -0.44
C ALA A 18 5.61 -1.13 0.95
N SER A 19 5.77 0.20 0.97
CA SER A 19 6.46 0.92 2.04
C SER A 19 5.68 0.94 3.35
N LEU A 20 4.42 0.49 3.40
CA LEU A 20 3.79 0.22 4.68
C LEU A 20 2.55 -0.68 4.50
N LEU A 21 2.60 -1.90 5.03
CA LEU A 21 1.38 -2.54 5.51
C LEU A 21 0.98 -1.77 6.75
N ASP A 22 0.07 -0.81 6.58
CA ASP A 22 -0.28 0.17 7.62
C ASP A 22 -1.65 -0.13 8.21
N SER A 23 -1.66 -0.79 9.37
CA SER A 23 -2.91 -1.10 10.08
C SER A 23 -3.55 0.14 10.69
N GLY A 24 -2.82 1.26 10.79
CA GLY A 24 -3.34 2.54 11.26
C GLY A 24 -3.95 3.41 10.16
N ALA A 25 -3.78 3.05 8.88
CA ALA A 25 -4.36 3.78 7.76
C ALA A 25 -5.76 3.27 7.41
N ASP A 26 -6.76 4.15 7.43
CA ASP A 26 -8.13 3.81 7.01
C ASP A 26 -8.23 3.46 5.52
N LEU A 27 -7.28 3.94 4.71
CA LEU A 27 -7.31 3.90 3.25
C LEU A 27 -5.94 3.48 2.68
N SER A 28 -5.96 2.88 1.49
CA SER A 28 -4.74 2.59 0.73
C SER A 28 -4.43 3.73 -0.23
N VAL A 29 -3.15 4.08 -0.34
CA VAL A 29 -2.67 5.24 -1.10
C VAL A 29 -1.45 4.85 -1.93
N ALA A 30 -1.46 5.20 -3.21
CA ALA A 30 -0.31 5.20 -4.10
C ALA A 30 0.19 6.63 -4.30
N SER A 31 1.50 6.80 -4.44
CA SER A 31 2.08 8.10 -4.80
C SER A 31 1.88 8.44 -6.27
N GLY A 32 1.94 9.73 -6.59
CA GLY A 32 2.00 10.25 -7.97
C GLY A 32 3.25 9.75 -8.71
N GLY A 33 4.37 9.57 -7.99
CA GLY A 33 5.58 8.94 -8.51
C GLY A 33 5.35 7.50 -9.00
N LEU A 34 4.59 6.68 -8.27
CA LEU A 34 4.23 5.33 -8.69
C LEU A 34 3.38 5.36 -9.98
N VAL A 35 2.37 6.20 -10.06
CA VAL A 35 1.54 6.34 -11.26
C VAL A 35 2.39 6.78 -12.46
N SER A 36 3.29 7.74 -12.25
CA SER A 36 4.22 8.23 -13.28
C SER A 36 5.16 7.12 -13.75
N ALA A 37 5.69 6.31 -12.83
CA ALA A 37 6.55 5.17 -13.16
C ALA A 37 5.81 4.10 -13.98
N LEU A 38 4.55 3.83 -13.67
CA LEU A 38 3.71 2.90 -14.44
C LEU A 38 3.53 3.39 -15.88
N LEU A 39 3.20 4.67 -16.05
CA LEU A 39 3.06 5.28 -17.38
C LEU A 39 4.39 5.24 -18.16
N ALA A 40 5.51 5.55 -17.50
CA ALA A 40 6.84 5.49 -18.11
C ALA A 40 7.25 4.06 -18.53
N ALA A 41 6.77 3.05 -17.80
CA ALA A 41 6.96 1.64 -18.14
C ALA A 41 6.01 1.14 -19.25
N GLY A 42 5.17 2.02 -19.82
CA GLY A 42 4.22 1.68 -20.88
C GLY A 42 2.92 1.05 -20.38
N ALA A 43 2.66 1.05 -19.07
CA ALA A 43 1.36 0.62 -18.54
C ALA A 43 0.29 1.69 -18.78
N ALA A 44 -0.97 1.26 -18.83
CA ALA A 44 -2.14 2.13 -18.95
C ALA A 44 -3.05 1.94 -17.72
N PRO A 45 -2.66 2.49 -16.54
CA PRO A 45 -3.44 2.34 -15.32
C PRO A 45 -4.81 3.01 -15.47
N GLU A 46 -5.86 2.34 -15.00
CA GLU A 46 -7.21 2.89 -14.97
C GLU A 46 -7.32 3.89 -13.82
N ILE A 47 -7.48 5.17 -14.15
CA ILE A 47 -7.61 6.26 -13.18
C ILE A 47 -9.04 6.80 -13.23
N VAL A 48 -9.67 6.92 -12.06
CA VAL A 48 -11.03 7.42 -11.90
C VAL A 48 -11.00 8.68 -11.05
N MET A 49 -11.64 9.74 -11.56
CA MET A 49 -11.89 10.97 -10.80
C MET A 49 -12.93 10.73 -9.71
N MET A 50 -12.65 11.20 -8.51
CA MET A 50 -13.49 11.09 -7.33
C MET A 50 -13.76 12.48 -6.75
N GLY A 51 -14.66 12.57 -5.77
CA GLY A 51 -14.78 13.77 -4.94
C GLY A 51 -13.52 14.00 -4.10
N PRO A 52 -13.17 15.26 -3.79
CA PRO A 52 -12.01 15.56 -2.96
C PRO A 52 -12.16 14.90 -1.59
N THR A 53 -11.14 14.15 -1.19
CA THR A 53 -11.06 13.48 0.11
C THR A 53 -9.79 13.97 0.81
N THR A 54 -9.94 14.44 2.05
CA THR A 54 -8.81 14.88 2.85
C THR A 54 -8.33 13.73 3.73
N LEU A 55 -7.09 13.30 3.51
CA LEU A 55 -6.37 12.38 4.37
C LEU A 55 -5.61 13.17 5.43
N ARG A 56 -5.52 12.63 6.65
CA ARG A 56 -4.84 13.25 7.78
C ARG A 56 -3.80 12.28 8.32
N PRO A 57 -2.58 12.28 7.74
CA PRO A 57 -1.49 11.44 8.25
C PRO A 57 -1.23 11.76 9.73
N TYR A 58 -0.88 10.73 10.49
CA TYR A 58 -0.51 10.88 11.88
C TYR A 58 0.91 11.47 12.00
N GLY A 59 1.17 12.27 13.05
CA GLY A 59 2.49 12.85 13.32
C GLY A 59 2.46 14.37 13.56
N THR A 60 3.45 14.86 14.31
CA THR A 60 3.52 16.27 14.76
C THR A 60 3.63 17.26 13.59
N ASP A 61 4.38 16.91 12.55
CA ASP A 61 4.62 17.77 11.38
C ASP A 61 3.74 17.37 10.17
N SER A 62 2.82 16.42 10.37
CA SER A 62 1.99 15.88 9.30
C SER A 62 0.98 16.90 8.82
N ARG A 63 0.98 17.15 7.50
CA ARG A 63 0.03 18.06 6.85
C ARG A 63 -1.12 17.25 6.22
N PRO A 64 -2.35 17.78 6.23
CA PRO A 64 -3.44 17.15 5.50
C PRO A 64 -3.13 17.05 4.00
N ILE A 65 -3.47 15.90 3.41
CA ILE A 65 -3.28 15.61 1.98
C ILE A 65 -4.66 15.58 1.34
N THR A 66 -4.84 16.24 0.20
CA THR A 66 -6.10 16.18 -0.55
C THR A 66 -5.92 15.27 -1.75
N VAL A 67 -6.64 14.16 -1.77
CA VAL A 67 -6.66 13.21 -2.88
C VAL A 67 -7.97 13.34 -3.65
N THR A 68 -7.90 13.25 -4.98
CA THR A 68 -9.06 13.44 -5.87
C THR A 68 -9.27 12.30 -6.85
N LYS A 69 -8.34 11.34 -6.89
CA LYS A 69 -8.32 10.27 -7.89
C LYS A 69 -8.02 8.93 -7.22
N GLN A 70 -8.57 7.88 -7.80
CA GLN A 70 -8.16 6.52 -7.51
C GLN A 70 -7.55 5.89 -8.75
N VAL A 71 -6.55 5.04 -8.55
CA VAL A 71 -5.98 4.17 -9.57
C VAL A 71 -6.36 2.73 -9.27
N ARG A 72 -6.75 1.97 -10.30
CA ARG A 72 -6.88 0.51 -10.21
C ARG A 72 -5.58 -0.14 -10.64
N LEU A 73 -4.90 -0.77 -9.70
CA LEU A 73 -3.73 -1.62 -9.96
C LEU A 73 -4.24 -2.95 -10.53
N GLY A 74 -3.76 -3.34 -11.72
CA GLY A 74 -4.17 -4.59 -12.35
C GLY A 74 -3.71 -5.81 -11.56
N ARG A 75 -2.45 -5.81 -11.15
CA ARG A 75 -1.77 -6.82 -10.35
C ARG A 75 -0.83 -6.13 -9.35
N LEU A 76 -0.95 -6.48 -8.09
CA LEU A 76 0.05 -6.18 -7.07
C LEU A 76 0.56 -7.51 -6.53
N GLU A 77 1.86 -7.75 -6.66
CA GLU A 77 2.49 -9.01 -6.28
C GLU A 77 3.51 -8.79 -5.19
N PHE A 78 3.37 -9.52 -4.09
CA PHE A 78 4.34 -9.60 -3.01
C PHE A 78 5.13 -10.90 -3.13
N ASN A 79 6.45 -10.79 -3.14
CA ASN A 79 7.31 -11.96 -3.07
C ASN A 79 7.47 -12.38 -1.62
N THR A 80 7.01 -13.59 -1.27
CA THR A 80 7.19 -14.17 0.07
C THR A 80 8.05 -15.42 -0.01
N GLY A 81 8.66 -15.84 1.11
CA GLY A 81 9.44 -17.08 1.18
C GLY A 81 8.64 -18.35 0.86
N CYS A 82 7.30 -18.29 0.89
CA CYS A 82 6.40 -19.40 0.55
C CYS A 82 5.80 -19.30 -0.86
N GLY A 83 6.23 -18.32 -1.66
CA GLY A 83 5.70 -18.03 -3.00
C GLY A 83 5.00 -16.68 -3.11
N PRO A 84 4.60 -16.26 -4.32
CA PRO A 84 4.01 -14.95 -4.55
C PRO A 84 2.58 -14.85 -4.00
N LEU A 85 2.27 -13.73 -3.35
CA LEU A 85 0.90 -13.34 -2.97
C LEU A 85 0.42 -12.22 -3.90
N ILE A 86 -0.69 -12.45 -4.61
CA ILE A 86 -1.16 -11.57 -5.68
C ILE A 86 -2.53 -10.97 -5.36
N PHE A 87 -2.62 -9.64 -5.41
CA PHE A 87 -3.86 -8.88 -5.41
C PHE A 87 -4.18 -8.41 -6.82
N ARG A 88 -5.45 -8.49 -7.22
CA ARG A 88 -5.90 -8.05 -8.55
C ARG A 88 -6.98 -6.99 -8.45
N GLY A 89 -6.90 -6.00 -9.32
CA GLY A 89 -7.91 -4.94 -9.41
C GLY A 89 -8.02 -4.08 -8.15
N LEU A 90 -6.93 -3.94 -7.38
CA LEU A 90 -6.93 -3.15 -6.15
C LEU A 90 -7.08 -1.67 -6.51
N ARG A 91 -8.07 -0.99 -5.92
CA ARG A 91 -8.23 0.46 -6.04
C ARG A 91 -7.60 1.16 -4.85
N VAL A 92 -6.74 2.13 -5.13
CA VAL A 92 -6.04 2.94 -4.14
C VAL A 92 -6.16 4.42 -4.49
N TRP A 93 -6.18 5.29 -3.49
CA TRP A 93 -6.13 6.74 -3.71
C TRP A 93 -4.77 7.16 -4.25
N ILE A 94 -4.72 8.28 -4.98
CA ILE A 94 -3.48 8.84 -5.52
C ILE A 94 -3.13 10.10 -4.73
N ASP A 95 -1.98 10.10 -4.07
CA ASP A 95 -1.33 11.33 -3.61
C ASP A 95 -0.43 11.89 -4.71
N GLU A 96 -0.96 12.81 -5.50
CA GLU A 96 -0.28 13.39 -6.66
C GLU A 96 0.94 14.26 -6.27
N ALA A 97 1.05 14.70 -5.02
CA ALA A 97 2.16 15.53 -4.56
C ALA A 97 3.41 14.71 -4.22
N GLU A 98 3.25 13.43 -3.89
CA GLU A 98 4.36 12.54 -3.56
C GLU A 98 5.04 12.00 -4.84
N ALA A 99 6.31 12.38 -5.02
CA ALA A 99 7.10 12.05 -6.20
C ALA A 99 7.89 10.74 -6.06
N ALA A 100 8.07 10.24 -4.83
CA ALA A 100 8.65 8.93 -4.59
C ALA A 100 7.76 7.81 -5.16
N VAL A 101 8.31 6.62 -5.39
CA VAL A 101 7.56 5.45 -5.88
C VAL A 101 7.15 4.62 -4.66
N GLU A 102 5.93 4.87 -4.15
CA GLU A 102 5.48 4.32 -2.87
C GLU A 102 4.03 3.83 -2.93
N LEU A 103 3.74 2.85 -2.07
CA LEU A 103 2.42 2.26 -1.91
C LEU A 103 2.19 1.90 -0.44
N THR A 104 1.13 2.46 0.14
CA THR A 104 0.62 2.12 1.47
C THR A 104 -0.65 1.29 1.33
N LEU A 105 -0.66 0.11 1.95
CA LEU A 105 -1.85 -0.72 2.06
C LEU A 105 -2.47 -0.55 3.43
N GLY A 106 -3.62 0.11 3.46
CA GLY A 106 -4.34 0.41 4.69
C GLY A 106 -5.05 -0.80 5.29
N PHE A 107 -5.62 -0.58 6.47
CA PHE A 107 -6.32 -1.54 7.29
C PHE A 107 -7.32 -2.42 6.54
N PRO A 108 -8.19 -1.93 5.61
CA PRO A 108 -9.12 -2.79 4.89
C PRO A 108 -8.45 -3.87 4.04
N VAL A 109 -7.25 -3.60 3.51
CA VAL A 109 -6.47 -4.61 2.77
C VAL A 109 -5.77 -5.55 3.74
N MET A 110 -5.23 -5.03 4.83
CA MET A 110 -4.60 -5.83 5.88
C MET A 110 -5.55 -6.86 6.51
N GLN A 111 -6.80 -6.47 6.81
CA GLN A 111 -7.80 -7.41 7.32
C GLN A 111 -8.07 -8.55 6.34
N LYS A 112 -8.14 -8.26 5.03
CA LYS A 112 -8.36 -9.28 4.00
C LYS A 112 -7.22 -10.29 3.90
N VAL A 113 -6.00 -9.91 4.26
CA VAL A 113 -4.84 -10.82 4.30
C VAL A 113 -4.67 -11.51 5.66
N GLY A 114 -5.62 -11.33 6.57
CA GLY A 114 -5.66 -12.02 7.85
C GLY A 114 -5.06 -11.24 9.03
N TYR A 115 -4.75 -9.95 8.88
CA TYR A 115 -4.37 -9.12 10.01
C TYR A 115 -5.53 -9.02 11.02
N SER A 116 -5.23 -9.25 12.28
CA SER A 116 -6.14 -9.15 13.42
C SER A 116 -5.38 -8.59 14.61
N GLU A 117 -5.87 -7.49 15.19
CA GLU A 117 -5.27 -6.89 16.39
C GLU A 117 -5.28 -7.87 17.56
N GLN A 118 -6.37 -8.63 17.74
CA GLN A 118 -6.44 -9.63 18.79
C GLN A 118 -5.39 -10.72 18.60
N THR A 119 -5.27 -11.27 17.39
CA THR A 119 -4.27 -12.31 17.09
C THR A 119 -2.85 -11.77 17.27
N LEU A 120 -2.61 -10.52 16.88
CA LEU A 120 -1.33 -9.83 17.10
C LEU A 120 -0.99 -9.76 18.60
N LEU A 121 -1.93 -9.28 19.42
CA LEU A 121 -1.73 -9.14 20.88
C LEU A 121 -1.58 -10.50 21.59
N GLU A 122 -2.37 -11.50 21.20
CA GLU A 122 -2.24 -12.86 21.73
C GLU A 122 -0.87 -13.47 21.40
N ASN A 123 -0.38 -13.27 20.17
CA ASN A 123 0.95 -13.72 19.76
C ASN A 123 2.05 -13.00 20.55
N ALA A 124 1.93 -11.68 20.72
CA ALA A 124 2.87 -10.90 21.53
C ALA A 124 2.91 -11.39 22.98
N ARG A 125 1.75 -11.69 23.57
CA ARG A 125 1.66 -12.25 24.92
C ARG A 125 2.35 -13.61 25.03
N ARG A 126 2.18 -14.49 24.05
CA ARG A 126 2.85 -15.79 24.00
C ARG A 126 4.36 -15.65 23.88
N GLN A 127 4.84 -14.69 23.09
CA GLN A 127 6.27 -14.42 22.94
C GLN A 127 6.92 -13.88 24.22
N GLN A 128 6.20 -13.10 25.02
CA GLN A 128 6.69 -12.64 26.34
C GLN A 128 6.81 -13.76 27.38
N ALA A 129 6.15 -14.90 27.17
CA ALA A 129 6.18 -16.03 28.08
C ALA A 129 7.33 -17.02 27.79
N VAL A 130 8.22 -16.68 26.84
CA VAL A 130 9.40 -17.45 26.43
C VAL A 130 10.67 -16.77 26.91
#